data_AF-A0A2N7AUU6-F1
#
_entry.id   AF-A0A2N7AUU6-F1
#
_cell.length_a   1.000
_cell.length_b   1.000
_cell.length_c   1.000
_cell.angle_alpha   90.00
_cell.angle_beta   90.00
_cell.angle_gamma   90.00
#
_symmetry.space_group_name_H-M   'P 1'
#
loop_
_entity.id
_entity.type
_entity.pdbx_description
1 polymer ?
#
loop_
_entity_poly.entity_id
_entity_poly.type
_entity_poly.pdbx_seq_one_letter_code
_entity_poly.pdbx_strand_id
1 'polypeptide(L)'
;MNNNIAIIVTDVKNIPYINGNKTIFISFDQNVPDIPNSKFIKIPNYISLGEDLANVFTDTVRLPDTTGYRNILQYVYFSHMVAFYISQQNYSKIIFEDDDLRDQVLKQFDNSNRYANKYSLT
;
A
#
# COMPACT_ATOMS: atom_id res chain seq x y z
N MET A 1 27.23 0.79 3.39
CA MET A 1 26.02 0.08 2.96
C MET A 1 24.91 1.11 2.85
N ASN A 2 24.27 1.25 1.68
CA ASN A 2 23.14 2.16 1.53
C ASN A 2 21.94 1.55 2.26
N ASN A 3 21.61 2.08 3.44
CA ASN A 3 20.39 1.74 4.15
C ASN A 3 19.21 2.34 3.40
N ASN A 4 18.66 1.58 2.45
CA ASN A 4 17.48 1.97 1.70
C ASN A 4 16.23 1.43 2.42
N ILE A 5 15.37 2.34 2.87
CA ILE A 5 14.17 2.01 3.66
C ILE A 5 12.94 2.18 2.77
N ALA A 6 12.09 1.16 2.67
CA ALA A 6 10.77 1.31 2.08
C ALA A 6 9.77 1.74 3.15
N ILE A 7 8.98 2.77 2.87
CA ILE A 7 7.86 3.20 3.71
C ILE A 7 6.60 3.01 2.87
N ILE A 8 5.63 2.27 3.39
CA ILE A 8 4.41 1.92 2.65
C ILE A 8 3.22 2.42 3.47
N VAL A 9 2.52 3.40 2.91
CA VAL A 9 1.36 4.04 3.54
C VAL A 9 0.25 4.23 2.52
N THR A 10 -0.98 4.28 3.01
CA THR A 10 -2.19 4.64 2.26
C THR A 10 -2.57 6.10 2.50
N ASP A 11 -2.26 6.67 3.67
CA ASP A 11 -2.47 8.09 4.00
C ASP A 11 -1.12 8.83 4.19
N VAL A 12 -1.00 10.01 3.58
CA VAL A 12 0.16 10.92 3.70
C VAL A 12 0.49 11.29 5.14
N LYS A 13 -0.53 11.35 6.01
CA LYS A 13 -0.39 11.72 7.42
C LYS A 13 0.36 10.66 8.22
N ASN A 14 0.40 9.43 7.72
CA ASN A 14 1.00 8.29 8.40
C ASN A 14 2.48 8.10 8.00
N ILE A 15 3.06 9.00 7.21
CA ILE A 15 4.48 8.94 6.85
C ILE A 15 5.34 9.30 8.08
N PRO A 16 6.12 8.35 8.64
CA PRO A 16 6.97 8.62 9.78
C PRO A 16 8.17 9.49 9.38
N TYR A 17 8.65 10.31 10.32
CA TYR A 17 9.90 11.03 10.14
C TYR A 17 11.08 10.07 10.26
N ILE A 18 11.80 9.87 9.15
CA ILE A 18 12.98 9.00 9.07
C ILE A 18 14.09 9.71 8.32
N ASN A 19 15.28 9.75 8.93
CA ASN A 19 16.52 10.22 8.32
C ASN A 19 17.17 9.11 7.51
N GLY A 20 17.57 9.40 6.27
CA GLY A 20 18.26 8.46 5.39
C GLY A 20 17.65 8.32 4.00
N ASN A 21 18.14 7.36 3.22
CA ASN A 21 17.62 7.05 1.89
C ASN A 21 16.35 6.23 2.03
N LYS A 22 15.22 6.77 1.56
CA LYS A 22 13.90 6.16 1.69
C LYS A 22 13.13 6.20 0.39
N THR A 23 12.36 5.16 0.11
CA THR A 23 11.35 5.14 -0.95
C THR A 23 9.99 5.08 -0.30
N ILE A 24 9.15 6.10 -0.52
CA ILE A 24 7.79 6.15 0.04
C ILE A 24 6.80 5.67 -1.01
N PHE A 25 6.14 4.55 -0.76
CA PHE A 25 5.03 4.07 -1.58
C PHE A 25 3.73 4.59 -0.99
N ILE A 26 2.96 5.32 -1.81
CA ILE A 26 1.68 5.88 -1.38
C ILE A 26 0.60 5.70 -2.44
N SER A 27 -0.61 5.35 -1.98
CA SER A 27 -1.79 5.24 -2.84
C SER A 27 -2.19 6.61 -3.37
N PHE A 28 -2.36 6.72 -4.68
CA PHE A 28 -2.73 7.98 -5.33
C PHE A 28 -4.26 8.13 -5.35
N ASP A 29 -4.83 8.63 -4.26
CA ASP A 29 -6.22 9.11 -4.23
C ASP A 29 -6.37 10.48 -3.53
N GLN A 30 -5.24 11.14 -3.22
CA GLN A 30 -5.25 12.44 -2.54
C GLN A 30 -4.33 13.43 -3.27
N ASN A 31 -4.63 14.73 -3.16
CA ASN A 31 -3.72 15.80 -3.53
C ASN A 31 -2.50 15.76 -2.60
N VAL A 32 -1.60 14.82 -2.84
CA VAL A 32 -0.38 14.67 -2.06
C VAL A 32 0.60 15.75 -2.53
N PRO A 33 1.11 16.63 -1.65
CA PRO A 33 2.19 17.54 -2.00
C PRO A 33 3.39 16.75 -2.52
N ASP A 34 4.26 17.37 -3.33
CA ASP A 34 5.45 16.68 -3.84
C ASP A 34 6.35 16.27 -2.66
N ILE A 35 6.44 14.96 -2.39
CA ILE A 35 7.24 14.41 -1.31
C ILE A 35 8.56 13.90 -1.90
N PRO A 36 9.71 14.46 -1.49
CA PRO A 36 11.01 13.99 -1.97
C PRO A 36 11.22 12.49 -1.72
N ASN A 37 11.75 11.79 -2.72
CA ASN A 37 11.99 10.34 -2.71
C ASN A 37 10.74 9.47 -2.50
N SER A 38 9.60 9.94 -3.00
CA SER A 38 8.36 9.15 -3.04
C SER A 38 8.15 8.49 -4.41
N LYS A 39 7.49 7.34 -4.40
CA LYS A 39 6.99 6.62 -5.56
C LYS A 39 5.48 6.47 -5.40
N PHE A 40 4.75 7.32 -6.11
CA PHE A 40 3.29 7.30 -6.15
C PHE A 40 2.80 6.09 -6.94
N ILE A 41 1.91 5.30 -6.34
CA ILE A 41 1.23 4.22 -7.04
C ILE A 41 -0.11 4.76 -7.52
N LYS A 42 -0.17 5.07 -8.81
CA LYS A 42 -1.40 5.53 -9.45
C LYS A 42 -2.39 4.38 -9.56
N ILE A 43 -3.53 4.51 -8.90
CA ILE A 43 -4.65 3.57 -9.06
C ILE A 43 -5.32 3.85 -10.41
N PRO A 44 -5.45 2.86 -11.31
CA PRO A 44 -6.13 3.05 -12.57
C PRO A 44 -7.64 3.21 -12.40
N ASN A 45 -8.25 4.11 -13.18
CA ASN A 45 -9.70 4.40 -13.11
C ASN A 45 -10.60 3.16 -13.33
N TYR A 46 -10.13 2.14 -14.07
CA TYR A 46 -10.92 0.91 -14.27
C TYR A 46 -11.10 0.10 -12.98
N ILE A 47 -10.24 0.29 -11.99
CA ILE A 47 -10.38 -0.34 -10.67
C ILE A 47 -11.48 0.34 -9.88
N SER A 48 -11.56 1.68 -9.94
CA SER A 48 -12.67 2.45 -9.37
C SER A 48 -14.01 2.09 -10.03
N LEU A 49 -14.03 1.83 -11.35
CA LEU A 49 -15.24 1.35 -12.04
C LEU A 49 -15.68 -0.05 -11.60
N GLY A 50 -14.72 -0.96 -11.37
CA GLY A 50 -15.03 -2.29 -10.81
C GLY A 50 -15.56 -2.21 -9.37
N GLU A 51 -15.11 -1.20 -8.64
CA GLU A 51 -15.57 -0.90 -7.29
C GLU A 51 -17.01 -0.38 -7.27
N ASP A 52 -17.35 0.55 -8.15
CA ASP A 52 -18.72 1.06 -8.31
C ASP A 52 -19.70 -0.08 -8.61
N LEU A 53 -19.30 -1.03 -9.47
CA LEU A 53 -20.11 -2.20 -9.77
C LEU A 53 -20.27 -3.12 -8.55
N ALA A 54 -19.17 -3.44 -7.85
CA ALA A 54 -19.21 -4.28 -6.65
C ALA A 54 -20.09 -3.67 -5.55
N ASN A 55 -19.99 -2.36 -5.34
CA ASN A 55 -20.77 -1.60 -4.36
C ASN A 55 -22.26 -1.58 -4.73
N VAL A 56 -22.61 -1.41 -6.02
CA VAL A 56 -24.00 -1.52 -6.50
C VAL A 56 -24.56 -2.91 -6.25
N PHE A 57 -23.76 -3.97 -6.43
CA PHE A 57 -24.19 -5.34 -6.12
C PHE A 57 -24.40 -5.56 -4.61
N THR A 58 -23.51 -5.07 -3.73
CA THR A 58 -23.69 -5.19 -2.28
C THR A 58 -24.90 -4.41 -1.76
N ASP A 59 -25.14 -3.21 -2.29
CA ASP A 59 -26.30 -2.37 -1.95
C ASP A 59 -27.61 -3.03 -2.43
N THR A 60 -27.62 -3.61 -3.62
CA THR A 60 -28.78 -4.31 -4.18
C THR A 60 -29.13 -5.57 -3.38
N VAL A 61 -28.13 -6.24 -2.81
CA VAL A 61 -28.31 -7.48 -2.02
C VAL A 61 -28.53 -7.18 -0.52
N ARG A 62 -28.56 -5.90 -0.10
CA ARG A 62 -28.73 -5.46 1.31
C ARG A 62 -27.78 -6.19 2.27
N LEU A 63 -26.54 -6.39 1.86
CA LEU A 63 -25.51 -6.84 2.79
C LEU A 63 -25.29 -5.71 3.83
N PRO A 64 -25.15 -6.04 5.13
CA PRO A 64 -25.08 -5.04 6.19
C PRO A 64 -23.96 -4.04 5.91
N ASP A 65 -24.27 -2.74 6.08
CA ASP A 65 -23.43 -1.59 5.76
C ASP A 65 -21.93 -1.87 5.90
N THR A 66 -21.33 -2.15 4.76
CA THR A 66 -19.91 -2.41 4.59
C THR A 66 -19.17 -1.07 4.47
N THR A 67 -19.32 -0.17 5.45
CA THR A 67 -18.66 1.15 5.41
C THR A 67 -17.12 1.06 5.36
N GLY A 68 -16.54 -0.09 5.74
CA GLY A 68 -15.12 -0.39 5.57
C GLY A 68 -14.71 -0.93 4.18
N TYR A 69 -15.65 -1.11 3.25
CA TYR A 69 -15.40 -1.74 1.94
C TYR A 69 -15.20 -0.73 0.80
N ARG A 70 -15.44 0.57 1.04
CA ARG A 70 -15.04 1.62 0.10
C ARG A 70 -13.52 1.52 -0.10
N ASN A 71 -13.11 1.33 -1.34
CA ASN A 71 -11.75 1.23 -1.86
C ASN A 71 -11.02 -0.13 -1.69
N ILE A 72 -11.70 -1.25 -1.41
CA ILE A 72 -11.02 -2.56 -1.30
C ILE A 72 -10.22 -2.94 -2.54
N LEU A 73 -10.79 -2.76 -3.74
CA LEU A 73 -10.08 -3.10 -4.98
C LEU A 73 -8.86 -2.21 -5.18
N GLN A 74 -8.96 -0.94 -4.81
CA GLN A 74 -7.84 0.01 -4.84
C GLN A 74 -6.75 -0.40 -3.84
N TYR A 75 -7.15 -0.81 -2.63
CA TYR A 75 -6.25 -1.29 -1.58
C TYR A 75 -5.52 -2.58 -1.97
N VAL A 76 -6.24 -3.55 -2.55
CA VAL A 76 -5.65 -4.80 -3.05
C VAL A 76 -4.69 -4.52 -4.20
N TYR A 77 -5.08 -3.66 -5.14
CA TYR A 77 -4.21 -3.27 -6.25
C TYR A 77 -2.96 -2.55 -5.75
N PHE A 78 -3.12 -1.58 -4.85
CA PHE A 78 -2.01 -0.88 -4.21
C PHE A 78 -1.05 -1.87 -3.56
N SER A 79 -1.57 -2.75 -2.70
CA SER A 79 -0.78 -3.77 -2.00
C SER A 79 -0.04 -4.69 -2.98
N HIS A 80 -0.69 -5.11 -4.07
CA HIS A 80 -0.06 -5.92 -5.11
C HIS A 80 1.09 -5.18 -5.82
N MET A 81 0.88 -3.92 -6.20
CA MET A 81 1.88 -3.10 -6.88
C MET A 81 3.07 -2.80 -5.96
N VAL A 82 2.83 -2.50 -4.69
CA VAL A 82 3.90 -2.37 -3.69
C VAL A 82 4.68 -3.67 -3.58
N ALA A 83 4.00 -4.80 -3.42
CA ALA A 83 4.62 -6.12 -3.29
C ALA A 83 5.51 -6.46 -4.50
N PHE A 84 5.07 -6.11 -5.70
CA PHE A 84 5.85 -6.24 -6.92
C PHE A 84 7.08 -5.32 -6.92
N TYR A 85 6.94 -4.05 -6.54
CA TYR A 85 8.10 -3.13 -6.54
C TYR A 85 9.15 -3.50 -5.49
N ILE A 86 8.73 -3.91 -4.29
CA ILE A 86 9.68 -4.34 -3.26
C ILE A 86 10.33 -5.68 -3.59
N SER A 87 9.73 -6.52 -4.44
CA SER A 87 10.38 -7.76 -4.88
C SER A 87 11.48 -7.50 -5.93
N GLN A 88 11.46 -6.34 -6.59
CA GLN A 88 12.47 -5.94 -7.58
C GLN A 88 13.68 -5.21 -7.00
N GLN A 89 13.61 -4.74 -5.76
CA GLN A 89 14.66 -3.95 -5.12
C GLN A 89 15.08 -4.58 -3.78
N ASN A 90 16.27 -4.25 -3.29
CA ASN A 90 16.72 -4.67 -1.97
C ASN A 90 16.59 -3.51 -0.97
N TYR A 91 15.58 -3.62 -0.11
CA TYR A 91 15.42 -2.73 1.04
C TYR A 91 16.04 -3.36 2.29
N SER A 92 16.73 -2.55 3.10
CA SER A 92 17.28 -3.00 4.38
C SER A 92 16.21 -3.08 5.47
N LYS A 93 15.16 -2.27 5.32
CA LYS A 93 13.98 -2.25 6.20
C LYS A 93 12.73 -1.83 5.42
N ILE A 94 11.60 -2.41 5.77
CA ILE A 94 10.27 -1.99 5.30
C ILE A 94 9.47 -1.47 6.49
N ILE A 95 8.72 -0.40 6.31
CA ILE A 95 7.84 0.17 7.33
C ILE A 95 6.44 0.24 6.76
N PHE A 96 5.51 -0.41 7.44
CA PHE A 96 4.11 -0.50 7.04
C PHE A 96 3.27 0.40 7.93
N GLU A 97 2.19 0.96 7.38
CA GLU A 97 1.19 1.71 8.14
C GLU A 97 0.50 0.84 9.20
N ASP A 98 0.07 -0.36 8.82
CA ASP A 98 -0.66 -1.28 9.68
C ASP A 98 -0.37 -2.76 9.35
N ASP A 99 -0.90 -3.64 10.20
CA ASP A 99 -0.73 -5.09 10.09
C ASP A 99 -1.42 -5.69 8.85
N ASP A 100 -2.57 -5.15 8.44
CA ASP A 100 -3.31 -5.64 7.28
C ASP A 100 -2.52 -5.41 5.99
N LEU A 101 -1.88 -4.24 5.86
CA LEU A 101 -1.07 -3.86 4.71
C LEU A 101 0.21 -4.67 4.66
N ARG A 102 0.84 -4.87 5.82
CA ARG A 102 1.98 -5.78 5.97
C ARG A 102 1.63 -7.18 5.45
N ASP A 103 0.54 -7.76 5.92
CA ASP A 103 0.18 -9.14 5.59
C ASP A 103 -0.21 -9.29 4.11
N GLN A 104 -0.92 -8.30 3.55
CA GLN A 104 -1.26 -8.28 2.13
C GLN A 104 -0.03 -8.17 1.23
N VAL A 105 0.96 -7.37 1.61
CA VAL A 105 2.19 -7.17 0.82
C VAL A 105 3.17 -8.34 0.97
N LEU A 106 3.36 -8.86 2.19
CA LEU A 106 4.34 -9.91 2.47
C LEU A 106 3.93 -11.29 1.94
N LYS A 107 2.63 -11.60 1.85
CA LYS A 107 2.16 -12.90 1.32
C LYS A 107 2.42 -13.10 -0.18
N GLN A 108 2.87 -12.07 -0.88
CA GLN A 108 3.08 -12.07 -2.33
C GLN A 108 4.56 -12.09 -2.68
N PHE A 109 4.91 -12.64 -3.86
CA PHE A 109 6.26 -12.61 -4.43
C PHE A 109 7.40 -13.07 -3.49
N ASP A 110 7.11 -14.00 -2.56
CA ASP A 110 8.07 -14.49 -1.56
C ASP A 110 8.63 -13.39 -0.61
N ASN A 111 7.90 -12.27 -0.48
CA ASN A 111 8.33 -11.14 0.32
C ASN A 111 8.41 -11.47 1.82
N SER A 112 7.58 -12.39 2.31
CA SER A 112 7.61 -12.87 3.70
C SER A 112 8.99 -13.44 4.08
N ASN A 113 9.56 -14.29 3.23
CA ASN A 113 10.88 -14.88 3.45
C ASN A 113 11.99 -13.84 3.27
N ARG A 114 11.92 -13.03 2.21
CA ARG A 114 12.94 -12.02 1.88
C ARG A 114 13.10 -10.95 2.97
N TYR A 115 11.97 -10.52 3.54
CA TYR A 115 11.89 -9.45 4.51
C TYR A 115 11.58 -9.94 5.93
N ALA A 116 11.75 -11.23 6.20
CA ALA A 116 11.66 -11.79 7.55
C ALA A 116 12.56 -10.97 8.52
N ASN A 117 11.97 -10.48 9.61
CA ASN A 117 12.63 -9.64 10.62
C ASN A 117 13.20 -8.30 10.09
N LYS A 118 12.82 -7.86 8.89
CA LYS A 118 13.24 -6.59 8.29
C LYS A 118 12.08 -5.61 8.13
N TYR A 119 11.03 -5.74 8.93
CA TYR A 119 9.89 -4.84 8.89
C TYR A 119 9.53 -4.28 10.27
N SER A 120 8.84 -3.14 10.29
CA SER A 120 8.15 -2.62 11.47
C SER A 120 6.87 -1.90 11.05
N LEU A 121 6.03 -1.57 12.02
CA LEU A 121 4.89 -0.66 11.82
C LEU A 121 5.32 0.78 12.09
N THR A 122 4.54 1.75 11.62
CA THR A 122 4.69 3.19 11.90
C THR A 122 4.29 3.57 13.31
#